data_AF-A0A520IKM7-F1
#
_entry.id   AF-A0A520IKM7-F1
#
_cell.length_a   1.000
_cell.length_b   1.000
_cell.length_c   1.000
_cell.angle_alpha   90.00
_cell.angle_beta   90.00
_cell.angle_gamma   90.00
#
_symmetry.space_group_name_H-M   'P 1'
#
loop_
_entity.id
_entity.type
_entity.pdbx_description
1 polymer ?
#
loop_
_entity_poly.entity_id
_entity_poly.type
_entity_poly.pdbx_seq_one_letter_code
_entity_poly.pdbx_strand_id
1 'polypeptide(L)' 'ERLGVSASDCLVFEDAPAGITAGEAAGADVLVITATHGTTHRLDTLHPRIDDYLGVTATITSDGRLAVTSR' A
#
# COMPACT_ATOMS: atom_id res chain seq x y z
N GLU A 1 2.16 16.59 1.38
CA GLU A 1 1.79 17.95 0.92
C GLU A 1 2.15 18.25 -0.53
N ARG A 2 3.30 17.81 -1.08
CA ARG A 2 3.72 18.12 -2.48
C ARG A 2 2.72 17.74 -3.58
N LEU A 3 1.88 16.73 -3.35
CA LEU A 3 0.86 16.28 -4.31
C LEU A 3 -0.47 17.05 -4.19
N GLY A 4 -0.59 17.97 -3.22
CA GLY A 4 -1.83 18.75 -3.01
C GLY A 4 -3.03 17.96 -2.51
N VAL A 5 -2.85 16.68 -2.15
CA VAL A 5 -3.89 15.80 -1.61
C VAL A 5 -3.59 15.43 -0.15
N SER A 6 -4.63 15.11 0.60
CA SER A 6 -4.52 14.61 1.97
C SER A 6 -3.86 13.22 1.96
N ALA A 7 -3.08 12.88 3.00
CA ALA A 7 -2.52 11.53 3.10
C ALA A 7 -3.61 10.47 3.24
N SER A 8 -4.74 10.81 3.86
CA SER A 8 -5.92 9.94 3.96
C SER A 8 -6.65 9.67 2.65
N ASP A 9 -6.32 10.41 1.58
CA ASP A 9 -6.79 10.11 0.22
C ASP A 9 -5.69 9.46 -0.64
N CYS A 10 -4.60 8.98 -0.01
CA CYS A 10 -3.51 8.29 -0.68
C CYS A 10 -3.46 6.81 -0.31
N LEU A 11 -2.96 6.01 -1.25
CA LEU A 11 -2.52 4.64 -1.02
C LEU A 11 -0.98 4.61 -0.99
N VAL A 12 -0.41 4.07 0.08
CA VAL A 12 1.04 3.87 0.26
C VAL A 12 1.39 2.41 -0.03
N PHE A 13 2.35 2.20 -0.93
CA PHE A 13 2.97 0.90 -1.15
C PHE A 13 4.25 0.85 -0.35
N GLU A 14 4.36 -0.09 0.59
CA GLU A 14 5.49 -0.11 1.51
C GLU A 14 5.92 -1.52 1.85
N ASP A 15 7.22 -1.72 2.03
CA ASP A 15 7.76 -3.01 2.42
C ASP A 15 8.34 -3.01 3.83
N ALA A 16 8.71 -1.88 4.42
CA ALA A 16 9.31 -1.86 5.76
C ALA A 16 8.31 -1.56 6.89
N PRO A 17 8.48 -2.14 8.11
CA PRO A 17 7.63 -1.82 9.27
C PRO A 17 7.57 -0.33 9.61
N ALA A 18 8.70 0.37 9.45
CA ALA A 18 8.78 1.81 9.75
C ALA A 18 7.91 2.63 8.78
N GLY A 19 7.93 2.30 7.49
CA GLY A 19 7.09 2.97 6.51
C GLY A 19 5.61 2.62 6.69
N ILE A 20 5.28 1.36 7.03
CA ILE A 20 3.90 0.94 7.32
C ILE A 20 3.34 1.77 8.47
N THR A 21 4.10 1.87 9.58
CA THR A 21 3.70 2.66 10.75
C THR A 21 3.56 4.14 10.39
N ALA A 22 4.42 4.67 9.52
CA ALA A 22 4.33 6.05 9.06
C ALA A 22 3.08 6.30 8.20
N GLY A 23 2.72 5.36 7.31
CA GLY A 23 1.51 5.41 6.51
C GLY A 23 0.25 5.39 7.36
N GLU A 24 0.18 4.47 8.34
CA GLU A 24 -0.89 4.40 9.33
C GLU A 24 -1.03 5.70 10.13
N ALA A 25 0.08 6.23 10.65
CA ALA A 25 0.08 7.47 11.42
C ALA A 25 -0.33 8.69 10.57
N ALA A 26 -0.08 8.65 9.26
CA ALA A 26 -0.54 9.66 8.32
C ALA A 26 -2.02 9.51 7.92
N GLY A 27 -2.65 8.40 8.30
CA GLY A 27 -4.04 8.06 7.97
C GLY A 27 -4.24 7.55 6.55
N ALA A 28 -3.17 7.16 5.86
CA ALA A 28 -3.23 6.61 4.51
C ALA A 28 -3.65 5.14 4.52
N ASP A 29 -4.24 4.69 3.42
CA ASP A 29 -4.34 3.25 3.16
C ASP A 29 -2.93 2.69 2.85
N VAL A 30 -2.64 1.48 3.30
CA VAL A 30 -1.33 0.83 3.11
C VAL A 30 -1.49 -0.51 2.40
N LEU A 31 -0.71 -0.73 1.34
CA LEU A 31 -0.55 -2.02 0.67
C LEU A 31 0.89 -2.50 0.83
N VAL A 32 1.06 -3.69 1.42
CA VAL A 32 2.39 -4.18 1.81
C VAL A 32 3.00 -5.04 0.71
N ILE A 33 4.27 -4.79 0.38
CA ILE A 33 5.01 -5.55 -0.64
C ILE A 33 5.90 -6.60 0.05
N THR A 34 5.72 -7.87 -0.28
CA THR A 34 6.39 -8.98 0.41
C THR A 34 7.65 -9.50 -0.27
N ALA A 35 7.92 -9.15 -1.54
CA ALA A 35 9.12 -9.63 -2.26
C ALA A 35 10.44 -9.39 -1.53
N THR A 36 10.56 -8.32 -0.74
CA THR A 36 11.81 -7.95 -0.06
C THR A 36 12.06 -8.70 1.25
N HIS A 37 11.07 -9.45 1.75
CA HIS A 37 11.10 -10.04 3.09
C HIS A 37 11.42 -11.55 3.12
N GLY A 38 11.52 -12.19 1.96
CA GLY A 38 11.77 -13.64 1.84
C GLY A 38 10.76 -14.49 2.63
N THR A 39 11.06 -15.78 2.81
CA THR A 39 10.21 -16.71 3.58
C THR A 39 10.39 -16.60 5.09
N THR A 40 11.46 -15.97 5.57
CA THR A 40 11.88 -16.02 6.98
C THR A 40 11.42 -14.82 7.81
N HIS A 41 11.16 -13.66 7.19
CA HIS A 41 10.77 -12.44 7.88
C HIS A 41 9.38 -11.97 7.44
N ARG A 42 8.37 -12.83 7.65
CA ARG A 42 6.97 -12.43 7.39
C ARG A 42 6.62 -11.22 8.24
N LEU A 43 6.21 -10.15 7.59
CA LEU A 43 5.63 -9.00 8.27
C LEU A 43 4.25 -9.40 8.80
N ASP A 44 4.10 -9.37 10.12
CA ASP A 44 2.80 -9.45 10.77
C ASP A 44 2.12 -8.09 10.63
N THR A 45 1.22 -8.03 9.64
CA THR A 45 0.43 -6.85 9.33
C THR A 45 -0.98 -7.28 8.98
N LEU A 46 -1.96 -6.44 9.34
CA LEU A 46 -3.37 -6.60 8.95
C LEU A 46 -3.65 -6.04 7.56
N HIS A 47 -2.68 -5.32 6.96
CA HIS A 47 -2.83 -4.73 5.65
C HIS A 47 -2.85 -5.79 4.54
N PRO A 48 -3.54 -5.52 3.43
CA PRO A 48 -3.44 -6.35 2.24
C PRO A 48 -1.98 -6.42 1.75
N ARG A 49 -1.64 -7.51 1.05
CA ARG A 49 -0.28 -7.79 0.60
C ARG A 49 -0.22 -8.16 -0.87
N ILE A 50 0.87 -7.78 -1.52
CA ILE A 50 1.24 -8.21 -2.86
C ILE A 50 2.68 -8.72 -2.84
N ASP A 51 2.98 -9.75 -3.63
CA ASP A 51 4.34 -10.24 -3.77
C ASP A 51 5.19 -9.23 -4.55
N ASP A 52 4.67 -8.78 -5.70
CA ASP A 52 5.29 -7.78 -6.55
C ASP A 52 4.23 -6.95 -7.29
N TYR A 53 4.68 -6.06 -8.18
CA TYR A 53 3.81 -5.18 -8.95
C TYR A 53 3.29 -5.78 -10.28
N LEU A 54 3.80 -6.93 -10.73
CA LEU A 54 3.54 -7.46 -12.07
C LEU A 54 2.07 -7.88 -12.27
N GLY A 55 1.38 -8.24 -11.19
CA GLY A 55 -0.04 -8.61 -11.18
C GLY A 55 -1.00 -7.50 -10.75
N VAL A 56 -0.50 -6.28 -10.54
CA VAL A 56 -1.27 -5.18 -9.94
C VAL A 56 -1.88 -4.30 -11.02
N THR A 57 -3.19 -4.05 -10.93
CA THR A 57 -3.91 -3.12 -11.80
C THR A 57 -4.49 -1.99 -10.97
N ALA A 58 -4.28 -0.76 -11.43
CA ALA A 58 -4.89 0.44 -10.91
C ALA A 58 -6.05 0.88 -11.82
N THR A 59 -7.19 1.21 -11.21
CA THR A 59 -8.36 1.74 -11.92
C THR A 59 -8.90 2.95 -11.18
N ILE A 60 -9.55 3.86 -11.90
CA ILE A 60 -10.31 4.95 -11.29
C ILE A 60 -11.77 4.50 -11.23
N THR A 61 -12.34 4.50 -10.03
CA THR A 61 -13.73 4.13 -9.78
C THR A 61 -14.68 5.25 -10.22
N SER A 62 -15.98 4.96 -10.28
CA SER A 62 -16.99 5.94 -10.71
C SER A 62 -17.10 7.16 -9.80
N ASP A 63 -16.68 7.05 -8.54
CA ASP A 63 -16.59 8.14 -7.56
C ASP A 63 -15.22 8.86 -7.56
N GLY A 64 -14.34 8.53 -8.52
CA GLY A 64 -13.07 9.23 -8.72
C GLY A 64 -11.93 8.78 -7.80
N ARG A 65 -12.11 7.69 -7.05
CA ARG A 65 -11.05 7.10 -6.21
C ARG A 65 -10.16 6.14 -7.00
N LEU A 66 -8.95 5.94 -6.50
CA LEU A 66 -8.05 4.90 -7.00
C LEU A 66 -8.44 3.56 -6.35
N ALA A 67 -8.71 2.55 -7.17
CA ALA A 67 -8.84 1.17 -6.72
C ALA A 67 -7.70 0.33 -7.30
N VAL A 68 -7.08 -0.48 -6.44
CA VAL A 68 -6.00 -1.39 -6.80
C VAL A 68 -6.47 -2.83 -6.63
N THR A 69 -6.28 -3.65 -7.65
CA THR A 69 -6.56 -5.08 -7.63
C THR A 69 -5.31 -5.85 -7.98
N SER A 70 -5.02 -6.93 -7.26
CA SER A 70 -4.01 -7.93 -7.61
C SER A 70 -4.68 -9.25 -8.02
N ARG A 71 -4.06 -9.97 -8.95
CA ARG A 71 -4.48 -11.32 -9.35
C ARG A 71 -4.00 -12.40 -8.40
#